data_AF-A0A0A4A9T9-F1
#
_entry.id   AF-A0A0A4A9T9-F1
#
_cell.length_a   1.000
_cell.length_b   1.000
_cell.length_c   1.000
_cell.angle_alpha   90.00
_cell.angle_beta   90.00
_cell.angle_gamma   90.00
#
_symmetry.space_group_name_H-M   'P 1'
#
loop_
_entity.id
_entity.type
_entity.pdbx_description
1 polymer ?
#
loop_
_entity_poly.entity_id
_entity_poly.type
_entity_poly.pdbx_seq_one_letter_code
_entity_poly.pdbx_strand_id
1 'polypeptide(L)'
;MIRVALLTVLALMSSVAVADQDHPEVDCAKIKNYAAAGDRAYKAGQYEKARDSYTDQVGWSETCELSEAAIATAYNNVALTWIRQGEYLKARAWLMIKKDHPRSQYNLNLIKDKLAALPAPAGPAGEFWQYAGRGMWSSYSISKKSGKYHLIFDGLYPGLMGMYNGPNMGSLEGDVIIANNKGVFHQQEEGSTDEFGNCEVSMNFGADTLTTSVKGDCGFGHNVSAEGEYLRVK
;
A
#
# COMPACT_ATOMS: atom_id res chain seq x y z
N MET A 1 39.27 11.24 -71.80
CA MET A 1 38.38 10.17 -71.29
C MET A 1 38.88 9.78 -69.91
N ILE A 2 38.14 10.10 -68.85
CA ILE A 2 38.11 9.41 -67.54
C ILE A 2 36.77 9.86 -66.93
N ARG A 3 35.85 8.91 -66.74
CA ARG A 3 34.58 9.13 -66.04
C ARG A 3 34.83 8.82 -64.57
N VAL A 4 34.70 9.81 -63.69
CA VAL A 4 34.60 9.57 -62.25
C VAL A 4 33.12 9.58 -61.91
N ALA A 5 32.57 8.40 -61.64
CA ALA A 5 31.21 8.25 -61.15
C ALA A 5 31.18 8.58 -59.66
N LEU A 6 30.48 9.66 -59.30
CA LEU A 6 30.27 10.07 -57.92
C LEU A 6 29.10 9.24 -57.35
N LEU A 7 29.40 8.22 -56.53
CA LEU A 7 28.39 7.50 -55.75
C LEU A 7 27.96 8.38 -54.56
N THR A 8 26.75 8.93 -54.61
CA THR A 8 26.07 9.50 -53.44
C THR A 8 25.49 8.38 -52.59
N VAL A 9 26.11 8.09 -51.45
CA VAL A 9 25.55 7.22 -50.42
C VAL A 9 24.51 8.02 -49.64
N LEU A 10 23.24 7.68 -49.82
CA LEU A 10 22.13 8.26 -49.07
C LEU A 10 22.04 7.52 -47.73
N ALA A 11 22.56 8.13 -46.66
CA ALA A 11 22.40 7.63 -45.31
C ALA A 11 20.95 7.85 -44.85
N LEU A 12 20.14 6.79 -44.86
CA LEU A 12 18.83 6.77 -44.22
C LEU A 12 19.05 6.81 -42.71
N MET A 13 18.86 8.00 -42.12
CA MET A 13 18.66 8.12 -40.68
C MET A 13 17.29 7.56 -40.35
N SER A 14 17.26 6.32 -39.88
CA SER A 14 16.08 5.75 -39.23
C SER A 14 15.86 6.51 -37.93
N SER A 15 14.87 7.40 -37.92
CA SER A 15 14.31 7.92 -36.68
C SER A 15 13.83 6.72 -35.87
N VAL A 16 14.56 6.35 -34.82
CA VAL A 16 14.00 5.52 -33.76
C VAL A 16 12.81 6.32 -33.20
N ALA A 17 11.60 5.86 -33.52
CA ALA A 17 10.41 6.30 -32.83
C ALA A 17 10.59 5.93 -31.37
N VAL A 18 10.94 6.92 -30.55
CA VAL A 18 10.83 6.82 -29.10
C VAL A 18 9.36 6.56 -28.84
N ALA A 19 9.02 5.43 -28.24
CA ALA A 19 7.66 5.13 -27.82
C ALA A 19 7.15 6.31 -26.98
N ASP A 20 5.94 6.77 -27.29
CA ASP A 20 5.29 7.94 -26.72
C ASP A 20 5.37 7.87 -25.19
N GLN A 21 6.02 8.85 -24.59
CA GLN A 21 6.26 8.91 -23.16
C GLN A 21 4.92 9.09 -22.45
N ASP A 22 4.72 8.37 -21.35
CA ASP A 22 3.65 8.60 -20.38
C ASP A 22 3.34 10.10 -20.28
N HIS A 23 2.08 10.49 -20.47
CA HIS A 23 1.64 11.89 -20.38
C HIS A 23 1.04 12.14 -18.99
N PRO A 24 1.87 12.31 -17.93
CA PRO A 24 1.37 12.47 -16.57
C PRO A 24 0.39 13.63 -16.46
N GLU A 25 0.58 14.71 -17.23
CA GLU A 25 -0.32 15.87 -17.21
C GLU A 25 -1.79 15.51 -17.54
N VAL A 26 -2.01 14.59 -18.48
CA VAL A 26 -3.36 14.15 -18.87
C VAL A 26 -4.00 13.33 -17.76
N ASP A 27 -3.24 12.45 -17.10
CA ASP A 27 -3.76 11.64 -16.01
C ASP A 27 -3.94 12.45 -14.72
N CYS A 28 -3.04 13.39 -14.43
CA CYS A 28 -3.17 14.34 -13.34
C CYS A 28 -4.44 15.21 -13.48
N ALA A 29 -4.84 15.54 -14.71
CA ALA A 29 -6.10 16.26 -14.96
C ALA A 29 -7.35 15.45 -14.53
N LYS A 30 -7.26 14.12 -14.46
CA LYS A 30 -8.37 13.23 -14.05
C LYS A 30 -8.60 13.20 -12.54
N ILE A 31 -7.68 13.71 -11.70
CA ILE A 31 -7.79 13.70 -10.23
C ILE A 31 -9.13 14.30 -9.75
N LYS A 32 -9.57 15.40 -10.37
CA LYS A 32 -10.86 16.02 -10.06
C LYS A 32 -12.06 15.13 -10.39
N ASN A 33 -11.93 14.29 -11.43
CA ASN A 33 -12.99 13.36 -11.83
C ASN A 33 -13.13 12.21 -10.83
N TYR A 34 -12.01 11.68 -10.32
CA TYR A 34 -12.01 10.67 -9.25
C TYR A 34 -12.67 11.21 -7.98
N ALA A 35 -12.30 12.41 -7.54
CA ALA A 35 -12.94 13.08 -6.41
C ALA A 35 -14.46 13.26 -6.63
N ALA A 36 -14.86 13.76 -7.81
CA ALA A 36 -16.28 13.97 -8.12
C ALA A 36 -17.08 12.66 -8.22
N ALA A 37 -16.46 11.58 -8.73
CA ALA A 37 -17.08 10.26 -8.76
C ALA A 37 -17.27 9.70 -7.34
N GLY A 38 -16.25 9.83 -6.50
CA GLY A 38 -16.32 9.49 -5.07
C GLY A 38 -17.43 10.26 -4.35
N ASP A 39 -17.52 11.57 -4.56
CA ASP A 39 -18.56 12.41 -3.96
C ASP A 39 -19.98 11.99 -4.36
N ARG A 40 -20.19 11.65 -5.64
CA ARG A 40 -21.48 11.16 -6.14
C ARG A 40 -21.84 9.83 -5.49
N ALA A 41 -20.92 8.86 -5.47
CA ALA A 41 -21.15 7.56 -4.86
C ALA A 41 -21.38 7.66 -3.35
N TYR A 42 -20.60 8.50 -2.66
CA TYR A 42 -20.72 8.75 -1.22
C TYR A 42 -22.09 9.33 -0.87
N LYS A 43 -22.56 10.34 -1.63
CA LYS A 43 -23.90 10.92 -1.45
C LYS A 43 -25.03 9.93 -1.73
N ALA A 44 -24.79 8.95 -2.60
CA ALA A 44 -25.73 7.88 -2.90
C ALA A 44 -25.68 6.71 -1.87
N GLY A 45 -24.85 6.80 -0.83
CA GLY A 45 -24.66 5.74 0.16
C GLY A 45 -23.84 4.53 -0.36
N GLN A 46 -23.23 4.65 -1.54
CA GLN A 46 -22.41 3.60 -2.16
C GLN A 46 -20.96 3.72 -1.68
N TYR A 47 -20.72 3.47 -0.38
CA TYR A 47 -19.45 3.80 0.26
C TYR A 47 -18.23 3.02 -0.26
N GLU A 48 -18.40 1.77 -0.68
CA GLU A 48 -17.32 0.98 -1.30
C GLU A 48 -16.92 1.57 -2.66
N LYS A 49 -17.89 1.84 -3.54
CA LYS A 49 -17.62 2.50 -4.82
C LYS A 49 -17.01 3.90 -4.64
N ALA A 50 -17.47 4.64 -3.62
CA ALA A 50 -16.88 5.92 -3.28
C ALA A 50 -15.42 5.77 -2.86
N ARG A 51 -15.12 4.74 -2.07
CA ARG A 51 -13.78 4.41 -1.63
C ARG A 51 -12.87 4.11 -2.80
N ASP A 52 -13.29 3.29 -3.75
CA ASP A 52 -12.48 2.97 -4.93
C ASP A 52 -12.08 4.26 -5.67
N SER A 53 -13.04 5.15 -5.92
CA SER A 53 -12.78 6.44 -6.58
C SER A 53 -11.88 7.35 -5.74
N TYR A 54 -12.04 7.39 -4.42
CA TYR A 54 -11.16 8.19 -3.57
C TYR A 54 -9.76 7.58 -3.41
N THR A 55 -9.61 6.26 -3.49
CA THR A 55 -8.30 5.59 -3.51
C THR A 55 -7.56 5.90 -4.81
N ASP A 56 -8.25 5.91 -5.96
CA ASP A 56 -7.67 6.41 -7.22
C ASP A 56 -7.25 7.88 -7.11
N GLN A 57 -8.07 8.71 -6.45
CA GLN A 57 -7.73 10.10 -6.16
C GLN A 57 -6.42 10.18 -5.35
N VAL A 58 -6.24 9.35 -4.33
CA VAL A 58 -5.01 9.28 -3.54
C VAL A 58 -3.82 8.90 -4.42
N GLY A 59 -3.94 7.78 -5.15
CA GLY A 59 -2.89 7.26 -6.02
C GLY A 59 -2.35 8.30 -6.99
N TRP A 60 -3.26 8.97 -7.71
CA TRP A 60 -2.88 10.02 -8.64
C TRP A 60 -2.44 11.32 -7.96
N SER A 61 -3.00 11.69 -6.82
CA SER A 61 -2.57 12.91 -6.10
C SER A 61 -1.12 12.81 -5.62
N GLU A 62 -0.69 11.62 -5.17
CA GLU A 62 0.71 11.36 -4.84
C GLU A 62 1.60 11.27 -6.08
N THR A 63 1.12 10.61 -7.14
CA THR A 63 1.87 10.47 -8.40
C THR A 63 2.15 11.81 -9.06
N CYS A 64 1.19 12.71 -9.00
CA CYS A 64 1.28 14.04 -9.56
C CYS A 64 1.84 15.08 -8.58
N GLU A 65 2.33 14.63 -7.42
CA GLU A 65 2.96 15.47 -6.38
C GLU A 65 2.12 16.70 -6.03
N LEU A 66 0.79 16.52 -5.87
CA LEU A 66 -0.08 17.61 -5.48
C LEU A 66 0.30 18.15 -4.09
N SER A 67 -0.15 19.37 -3.79
CA SER A 67 0.06 20.00 -2.48
C SER A 67 -0.32 19.07 -1.32
N GLU A 68 0.39 19.17 -0.19
CA GLU A 68 0.10 18.37 1.00
C GLU A 68 -1.37 18.46 1.45
N ALA A 69 -1.97 19.64 1.33
CA ALA A 69 -3.38 19.84 1.66
C ALA A 69 -4.32 19.04 0.74
N ALA A 70 -4.00 18.92 -0.55
CA ALA A 70 -4.77 18.13 -1.50
C ALA A 70 -4.63 16.63 -1.22
N ILE A 71 -3.42 16.14 -0.97
CA ILE A 71 -3.16 14.74 -0.61
C ILE A 71 -3.85 14.38 0.72
N ALA A 72 -3.73 15.24 1.74
CA ALA A 72 -4.44 15.03 3.00
C ALA A 72 -5.97 15.02 2.83
N THR A 73 -6.50 15.82 1.89
CA THR A 73 -7.93 15.75 1.52
C THR A 73 -8.30 14.37 0.98
N ALA A 74 -7.51 13.84 0.04
CA ALA A 74 -7.76 12.55 -0.57
C ALA A 74 -7.76 11.40 0.47
N TYR A 75 -6.78 11.37 1.38
CA TYR A 75 -6.76 10.40 2.49
C TYR A 75 -8.02 10.49 3.38
N ASN A 76 -8.43 11.72 3.71
CA ASN A 76 -9.60 11.95 4.56
C ASN A 76 -10.90 11.54 3.85
N ASN A 77 -11.01 11.71 2.53
CA ASN A 77 -12.15 11.23 1.76
C ASN A 77 -12.29 9.71 1.86
N VAL A 78 -11.18 8.97 1.73
CA VAL A 78 -11.17 7.51 1.93
C VAL A 78 -11.59 7.16 3.36
N ALA A 79 -11.00 7.80 4.37
CA ALA A 79 -11.34 7.57 5.77
C ALA A 79 -12.83 7.77 6.06
N LEU A 80 -13.46 8.82 5.51
CA LEU A 80 -14.88 9.09 5.68
C LEU A 80 -15.78 7.94 5.19
N THR A 81 -15.38 7.22 4.14
CA THR A 81 -16.13 6.03 3.68
C THR A 81 -16.14 4.92 4.73
N TRP A 82 -15.00 4.67 5.39
CA TRP A 82 -14.87 3.68 6.46
C TRP A 82 -15.65 4.10 7.71
N ILE A 83 -15.59 5.38 8.07
CA ILE A 83 -16.39 5.95 9.18
C ILE A 83 -17.88 5.70 8.95
N ARG A 84 -18.35 5.92 7.72
CA ARG A 84 -19.76 5.69 7.35
C ARG A 84 -20.20 4.24 7.43
N GLN A 85 -19.27 3.30 7.23
CA GLN A 85 -19.52 1.87 7.38
C GLN A 85 -19.25 1.33 8.80
N GLY A 86 -18.81 2.19 9.73
CA GLY A 86 -18.48 1.77 11.11
C GLY A 86 -17.15 1.04 11.26
N GLU A 87 -16.32 1.01 10.20
CA GLU A 87 -15.01 0.37 10.17
C GLU A 87 -13.94 1.33 10.74
N TYR A 88 -14.06 1.65 12.03
CA TYR A 88 -13.30 2.74 12.65
C TYR A 88 -11.79 2.51 12.69
N LEU A 89 -11.32 1.25 12.81
CA LEU A 89 -9.89 0.96 12.79
C LEU A 89 -9.28 1.19 11.40
N LYS A 90 -9.99 0.84 10.32
CA LYS A 90 -9.60 1.14 8.93
C LYS A 90 -9.62 2.64 8.68
N ALA A 91 -10.63 3.35 9.17
CA ALA A 91 -10.67 4.80 9.11
C ALA A 91 -9.46 5.42 9.82
N ARG A 92 -9.12 4.94 11.02
CA ARG A 92 -7.94 5.38 11.77
C ARG A 92 -6.66 5.16 10.96
N ALA A 93 -6.48 4.00 10.32
CA ALA A 93 -5.30 3.74 9.50
C ALA A 93 -5.08 4.83 8.44
N TRP A 94 -6.12 5.19 7.67
CA TRP A 94 -6.06 6.26 6.67
C TRP A 94 -5.77 7.65 7.29
N LEU A 95 -6.36 7.96 8.45
CA LEU A 95 -6.14 9.24 9.12
C LEU A 95 -4.73 9.37 9.70
N MET A 96 -4.10 8.25 10.06
CA MET A 96 -2.75 8.24 10.62
C MET A 96 -1.65 8.52 9.59
N ILE A 97 -1.91 8.36 8.28
CA ILE A 97 -0.92 8.64 7.21
C ILE A 97 -0.41 10.10 7.30
N LYS A 98 -1.31 11.04 7.54
CA LYS A 98 -0.99 12.46 7.81
C LYS A 98 -1.60 12.86 9.15
N LYS A 99 -1.20 12.16 10.21
CA LYS A 99 -1.76 12.32 11.56
C LYS A 99 -1.77 13.77 12.04
N ASP A 100 -0.74 14.55 11.74
CA ASP A 100 -0.58 15.92 12.25
C ASP A 100 -1.36 16.97 11.45
N HIS A 101 -1.96 16.59 10.30
CA HIS A 101 -2.74 17.52 9.49
C HIS A 101 -4.09 17.85 10.16
N PRO A 102 -4.55 19.12 10.20
CA PRO A 102 -5.76 19.52 10.92
C PRO A 102 -7.03 18.73 10.57
N ARG A 103 -7.18 18.33 9.30
CA ARG A 103 -8.33 17.51 8.86
C ARG A 103 -8.29 16.09 9.44
N SER A 104 -7.11 15.49 9.51
CA SER A 104 -6.92 14.16 10.08
C SER A 104 -7.21 14.18 11.57
N GLN A 105 -6.68 15.18 12.29
CA GLN A 105 -6.96 15.40 13.71
C GLN A 105 -8.46 15.60 13.98
N TYR A 106 -9.13 16.40 13.15
CA TYR A 106 -10.57 16.62 13.25
C TYR A 106 -11.35 15.30 13.14
N ASN A 107 -11.09 14.50 12.10
CA ASN A 107 -11.79 13.23 11.88
C ASN A 107 -11.41 12.15 12.91
N LEU A 108 -10.16 12.11 13.40
CA LEU A 108 -9.75 11.25 14.51
C LEU A 108 -10.54 11.60 15.77
N ASN A 109 -10.68 12.89 16.08
CA ASN A 109 -11.46 13.34 17.23
C ASN A 109 -12.96 13.02 17.09
N LEU A 110 -13.52 13.03 15.87
CA LEU A 110 -14.91 12.62 15.63
C LEU A 110 -15.16 11.14 15.93
N ILE A 111 -14.17 10.27 15.75
CA ILE A 111 -14.32 8.81 15.97
C ILE A 111 -13.69 8.30 17.26
N LYS A 112 -13.09 9.17 18.09
CA LYS A 112 -12.34 8.76 19.28
C LYS A 112 -13.16 7.91 20.25
N ASP A 113 -14.42 8.26 20.48
CA ASP A 113 -15.29 7.54 21.41
C ASP A 113 -15.72 6.19 20.80
N LYS A 114 -15.82 6.12 19.47
CA LYS A 114 -16.08 4.87 18.74
C LYS A 114 -14.89 3.93 18.83
N LEU A 115 -13.67 4.46 18.67
CA LEU A 115 -12.43 3.70 18.85
C LEU A 115 -12.27 3.20 20.28
N ALA A 116 -12.51 4.05 21.28
CA ALA A 116 -12.42 3.69 22.69
C ALA A 116 -13.47 2.65 23.12
N ALA A 117 -14.62 2.60 22.45
CA ALA A 117 -15.67 1.62 22.70
C ALA A 117 -15.42 0.25 22.03
N LEU A 118 -14.39 0.09 21.20
CA LEU A 118 -14.07 -1.20 20.60
C LEU A 118 -13.58 -2.19 21.65
N PRO A 119 -13.94 -3.49 21.53
CA PRO A 119 -13.43 -4.49 22.45
C PRO A 119 -11.92 -4.61 22.33
N ALA A 120 -11.25 -4.80 23.48
CA ALA A 120 -9.83 -5.11 23.49
C ALA A 120 -9.58 -6.43 22.72
N PRO A 121 -8.53 -6.52 21.88
CA PRO A 121 -8.21 -7.75 21.19
C PRO A 121 -7.93 -8.88 22.17
N ALA A 122 -8.49 -10.06 21.92
CA ALA A 122 -8.29 -11.24 22.74
C ALA A 122 -6.91 -11.92 22.54
N GLY A 123 -6.08 -11.39 21.64
CA GLY A 123 -4.78 -11.95 21.30
C GLY A 123 -4.18 -11.35 20.01
N PRO A 124 -3.17 -12.02 19.41
CA PRO A 124 -2.45 -11.53 18.25
C PRO A 124 -3.21 -11.69 16.93
N ALA A 125 -4.28 -12.50 16.90
CA ALA A 125 -5.11 -12.66 15.71
C ALA A 125 -5.73 -11.31 15.30
N GLY A 126 -5.78 -11.04 14.00
CA GLY A 126 -6.25 -9.77 13.44
C GLY A 126 -5.69 -9.50 12.05
N GLU A 127 -6.07 -8.36 11.50
CA GLU A 127 -5.54 -7.81 10.24
C GLU A 127 -4.78 -6.53 10.57
N PHE A 128 -3.61 -6.34 9.96
CA PHE A 128 -2.71 -5.21 10.24
C PHE A 128 -2.23 -4.59 8.94
N TRP A 129 -2.25 -3.27 8.84
CA TRP A 129 -1.92 -2.53 7.62
C TRP A 129 -0.76 -1.55 7.83
N GLN A 130 0.13 -1.48 6.84
CA GLN A 130 1.18 -0.47 6.72
C GLN A 130 1.04 0.24 5.37
N TYR A 131 1.05 1.56 5.38
CA TYR A 131 0.83 2.33 4.16
C TYR A 131 2.01 2.16 3.21
N ALA A 132 1.76 1.65 2.00
CA ALA A 132 2.79 1.42 0.99
C ALA A 132 2.95 2.60 0.02
N GLY A 133 2.00 3.55 0.04
CA GLY A 133 1.94 4.66 -0.92
C GLY A 133 0.93 4.40 -2.04
N ARG A 134 0.58 5.46 -2.77
CA ARG A 134 -0.35 5.48 -3.91
C ARG A 134 -1.71 4.83 -3.64
N GLY A 135 -2.21 4.96 -2.42
CA GLY A 135 -3.46 4.38 -1.97
C GLY A 135 -3.38 2.88 -1.63
N MET A 136 -2.19 2.30 -1.64
CA MET A 136 -1.93 0.87 -1.42
C MET A 136 -1.42 0.61 0.00
N TRP A 137 -1.63 -0.63 0.47
CA TRP A 137 -1.26 -1.07 1.81
C TRP A 137 -0.58 -2.43 1.76
N SER A 138 0.55 -2.57 2.45
CA SER A 138 1.07 -3.89 2.84
C SER A 138 0.26 -4.39 4.02
N SER A 139 0.07 -5.71 4.14
CA SER A 139 -0.77 -6.28 5.19
C SER A 139 -0.23 -7.56 5.81
N TYR A 140 -0.56 -7.74 7.10
CA TYR A 140 -0.49 -9.03 7.78
C TYR A 140 -1.89 -9.48 8.17
N SER A 141 -2.20 -10.74 7.89
CA SER A 141 -3.39 -11.44 8.37
C SER A 141 -2.99 -12.58 9.29
N ILE A 142 -3.38 -12.49 10.57
CA ILE A 142 -3.06 -13.48 11.60
C ILE A 142 -4.35 -14.16 12.05
N SER A 143 -4.44 -15.48 11.89
CA SER A 143 -5.59 -16.28 12.27
C SER A 143 -5.21 -17.37 13.26
N LYS A 144 -6.11 -17.71 14.19
CA LYS A 144 -5.86 -18.74 15.19
C LYS A 144 -5.96 -20.13 14.55
N LYS A 145 -4.96 -20.98 14.79
CA LYS A 145 -4.94 -22.41 14.42
C LYS A 145 -4.70 -23.24 15.69
N SER A 146 -5.05 -24.53 15.71
CA SER A 146 -4.92 -25.33 16.94
C SER A 146 -3.49 -25.29 17.49
N GLY A 147 -3.28 -24.64 18.64
CA GLY A 147 -1.98 -24.46 19.29
C GLY A 147 -0.99 -23.51 18.60
N LYS A 148 -1.37 -22.84 17.50
CA LYS A 148 -0.51 -21.95 16.69
C LYS A 148 -1.31 -20.79 16.10
N TYR A 149 -0.66 -19.97 15.29
CA TYR A 149 -1.31 -19.00 14.41
C TYR A 149 -0.90 -19.27 12.98
N HIS A 150 -1.80 -19.03 12.05
CA HIS A 150 -1.50 -18.98 10.63
C HIS A 150 -1.36 -17.53 10.23
N LEU A 151 -0.26 -17.23 9.56
CA LEU A 151 0.16 -15.90 9.13
C LEU A 151 0.15 -15.85 7.61
N ILE A 152 -0.41 -14.78 7.08
CA ILE A 152 -0.26 -14.36 5.68
C ILE A 152 0.28 -12.93 5.69
N PHE A 153 1.31 -12.68 4.89
CA PHE A 153 1.85 -11.36 4.62
C PHE A 153 1.72 -11.06 3.14
N ASP A 154 1.23 -9.87 2.81
CA ASP A 154 1.19 -9.31 1.47
C ASP A 154 1.91 -7.96 1.48
N GLY A 155 3.11 -7.90 0.93
CA GLY A 155 3.95 -6.72 0.87
C GLY A 155 3.87 -6.03 -0.49
N LEU A 156 3.72 -4.70 -0.47
CA LEU A 156 3.66 -3.87 -1.67
C LEU A 156 4.71 -2.76 -1.62
N TYR A 157 5.32 -2.48 -2.77
CA TYR A 157 6.11 -1.28 -3.01
C TYR A 157 5.76 -0.68 -4.38
N PRO A 158 4.93 0.37 -4.45
CA PRO A 158 4.49 0.96 -5.71
C PRO A 158 5.59 1.68 -6.50
N GLY A 159 6.68 2.12 -5.89
CA GLY A 159 7.72 2.90 -6.59
C GLY A 159 7.19 4.19 -7.21
N LEU A 160 7.90 4.80 -8.17
CA LEU A 160 7.45 6.03 -8.85
C LEU A 160 6.34 5.79 -9.87
N MET A 161 6.41 4.68 -10.61
CA MET A 161 5.49 4.34 -11.70
C MET A 161 4.35 3.42 -11.25
N GLY A 162 4.07 3.34 -9.95
CA GLY A 162 3.11 2.36 -9.41
C GLY A 162 1.68 2.49 -9.95
N MET A 163 1.25 3.69 -10.35
CA MET A 163 -0.06 3.87 -10.98
C MET A 163 -0.12 3.36 -12.43
N TYR A 164 1.02 3.23 -13.10
CA TYR A 164 1.10 2.73 -14.49
C TYR A 164 1.43 1.24 -14.54
N ASN A 165 2.42 0.80 -13.74
CA ASN A 165 3.00 -0.53 -13.83
C ASN A 165 2.57 -1.47 -12.68
N GLY A 166 1.84 -0.94 -11.69
CA GLY A 166 1.58 -1.65 -10.45
C GLY A 166 2.79 -1.68 -9.50
N PRO A 167 2.60 -2.19 -8.28
CA PRO A 167 3.67 -2.29 -7.29
C PRO A 167 4.55 -3.52 -7.52
N ASN A 168 5.79 -3.44 -7.03
CA ASN A 168 6.54 -4.64 -6.68
C ASN A 168 5.83 -5.33 -5.51
N MET A 169 5.85 -6.66 -5.51
CA MET A 169 5.12 -7.47 -4.53
C MET A 169 6.00 -8.56 -3.92
N GLY A 170 5.60 -9.05 -2.75
CA GLY A 170 6.20 -10.19 -2.08
C GLY A 170 5.26 -10.69 -0.99
N SER A 171 5.26 -11.99 -0.74
CA SER A 171 4.31 -12.60 0.20
C SER A 171 4.97 -13.67 1.07
N LEU A 172 4.47 -13.83 2.30
CA LEU A 172 4.80 -14.94 3.19
C LEU A 172 3.53 -15.63 3.61
N GLU A 173 3.58 -16.94 3.76
CA GLU A 173 2.49 -17.70 4.34
C GLU A 173 3.03 -18.85 5.17
N GLY A 174 2.44 -19.08 6.34
CA GLY A 174 2.70 -20.29 7.12
C GLY A 174 2.27 -20.20 8.57
N ASP A 175 2.60 -21.25 9.33
CA ASP A 175 2.24 -21.34 10.73
C ASP A 175 3.37 -20.81 11.63
N VAL A 176 3.00 -20.02 12.64
CA VAL A 176 3.90 -19.46 13.64
C VAL A 176 3.39 -19.70 15.06
N ILE A 177 4.31 -19.96 15.98
CA ILE A 177 4.01 -19.99 17.41
C ILE A 177 4.13 -18.55 17.93
N ILE A 178 3.04 -18.03 18.51
CA ILE A 178 3.03 -16.72 19.16
C ILE A 178 2.76 -16.92 20.65
N ALA A 179 3.72 -16.52 21.47
CA ALA A 179 3.65 -16.59 22.93
C ALA A 179 4.05 -15.24 23.53
N ASN A 180 3.32 -14.80 24.56
CA ASN A 180 3.54 -13.50 25.22
C ASN A 180 3.62 -12.34 24.22
N ASN A 181 2.70 -12.33 23.24
CA ASN A 181 2.62 -11.34 22.17
C ASN A 181 3.87 -11.26 21.27
N LYS A 182 4.69 -12.31 21.22
CA LYS A 182 5.87 -12.37 20.35
C LYS A 182 5.90 -13.67 19.56
N GLY A 183 6.36 -13.59 18.32
CA GLY A 183 6.56 -14.75 17.45
C GLY A 183 7.73 -14.51 16.52
N VAL A 184 8.32 -15.58 16.01
CA VAL A 184 9.33 -15.52 14.96
C VAL A 184 8.88 -16.44 13.85
N PHE A 185 8.68 -15.89 12.67
CA PHE A 185 8.42 -16.66 11.46
C PHE A 185 9.75 -16.93 10.76
N HIS A 186 10.01 -18.19 10.43
CA HIS A 186 11.19 -18.59 9.69
C HIS A 186 10.73 -19.05 8.31
N GLN A 187 11.13 -18.32 7.27
CA GLN A 187 11.04 -18.80 5.90
C GLN A 187 12.32 -19.58 5.61
N GLN A 188 12.14 -20.86 5.27
CA GLN A 188 13.19 -21.67 4.67
C GLN A 188 12.65 -22.28 3.39
N GLU A 189 13.36 -22.07 2.29
CA GLU A 189 13.07 -22.82 1.07
C GLU A 189 13.60 -24.25 1.22
N GLU A 190 12.71 -25.24 1.20
CA GLU A 190 13.08 -26.65 1.38
C GLU A 190 14.12 -27.07 0.31
N GLY A 191 15.32 -27.46 0.76
CA GLY A 191 16.37 -27.99 -0.12
C GLY A 191 17.31 -26.94 -0.71
N SER A 192 17.16 -25.65 -0.38
CA SER A 192 18.08 -24.60 -0.82
C SER A 192 19.24 -24.42 0.18
N THR A 193 20.48 -24.40 -0.34
CA THR A 193 21.67 -23.96 0.42
C THR A 193 21.94 -22.47 0.25
N ASP A 194 21.13 -21.78 -0.54
CA ASP A 194 21.34 -20.38 -0.89
C ASP A 194 20.75 -19.50 0.22
N GLU A 195 21.43 -18.41 0.57
CA GLU A 195 20.92 -17.44 1.56
C GLU A 195 19.73 -16.63 1.02
N PHE A 196 19.45 -16.71 -0.27
CA PHE A 196 18.37 -16.02 -0.95
C PHE A 196 17.02 -16.74 -0.71
N GLY A 197 15.98 -16.00 -0.34
CA GLY A 197 14.67 -16.57 -0.01
C GLY A 197 14.56 -17.10 1.42
N ASN A 198 15.61 -16.95 2.23
CA ASN A 198 15.65 -17.35 3.63
C ASN A 198 15.63 -16.11 4.53
N CYS A 199 14.61 -16.00 5.37
CA CYS A 199 14.51 -14.89 6.31
C CYS A 199 13.82 -15.26 7.62
N GLU A 200 14.12 -14.47 8.65
CA GLU A 200 13.43 -14.49 9.93
C GLU A 200 12.65 -13.19 10.10
N VAL A 201 11.35 -13.30 10.31
CA VAL A 201 10.49 -12.16 10.65
C VAL A 201 10.14 -12.25 12.13
N SER A 202 10.77 -11.41 12.94
CA SER A 202 10.42 -11.26 14.35
C SER A 202 9.22 -10.34 14.47
N MET A 203 8.24 -10.74 15.28
CA MET A 203 6.96 -10.05 15.45
C MET A 203 6.71 -9.70 16.91
N ASN A 204 6.24 -8.49 17.16
CA ASN A 204 5.81 -8.02 18.47
C ASN A 204 4.40 -7.39 18.36
N PHE A 205 3.44 -7.99 19.06
CA PHE A 205 2.03 -7.62 18.99
C PHE A 205 1.66 -6.67 20.12
N GLY A 206 1.26 -5.45 19.75
CA GLY A 206 0.58 -4.52 20.64
C GLY A 206 -0.93 -4.75 20.67
N ALA A 207 -1.63 -3.91 21.45
CA ALA A 207 -3.08 -3.88 21.39
C ALA A 207 -3.56 -3.44 20.01
N ASP A 208 -2.94 -2.41 19.43
CA ASP A 208 -3.41 -1.80 18.19
C ASP A 208 -2.36 -1.75 17.09
N THR A 209 -1.18 -2.33 17.33
CA THR A 209 -0.07 -2.40 16.37
C THR A 209 0.55 -3.78 16.30
N LEU A 210 1.25 -4.04 15.20
CA LEU A 210 2.22 -5.11 15.03
C LEU A 210 3.53 -4.46 14.59
N THR A 211 4.61 -4.68 15.34
CA THR A 211 5.95 -4.29 14.91
C THR A 211 6.71 -5.52 14.46
N THR A 212 7.33 -5.45 13.29
CA THR A 212 8.13 -6.51 12.71
C THR A 212 9.55 -6.04 12.44
N SER A 213 10.50 -6.97 12.49
CA SER A 213 11.89 -6.77 12.03
C SER A 213 12.32 -7.96 11.20
N VAL A 214 13.06 -7.73 10.13
CA VAL A 214 13.48 -8.79 9.21
C VAL A 214 14.98 -9.02 9.30
N LYS A 215 15.39 -10.29 9.31
CA LYS A 215 16.78 -10.72 9.17
C LYS A 215 16.89 -11.67 7.98
N GLY A 216 17.85 -11.40 7.08
CA GLY A 216 18.01 -12.15 5.83
C GLY A 216 17.20 -11.53 4.69
N ASP A 217 17.07 -12.27 3.60
CA ASP A 217 16.35 -11.85 2.39
C ASP A 217 15.19 -12.81 2.13
N CYS A 218 13.96 -12.34 2.29
CA CYS A 218 12.76 -13.15 2.07
C CYS A 218 12.49 -13.46 0.58
N GLY A 219 13.33 -12.96 -0.35
CA GLY A 219 13.18 -13.16 -1.78
C GLY A 219 12.05 -12.35 -2.40
N PHE A 220 11.66 -11.23 -1.78
CA PHE A 220 10.60 -10.39 -2.29
C PHE A 220 11.02 -9.57 -3.52
N GLY A 221 10.04 -9.01 -4.22
CA GLY A 221 10.30 -8.01 -5.25
C GLY A 221 11.10 -6.81 -4.71
N HIS A 222 11.81 -6.13 -5.59
CA HIS A 222 12.70 -5.03 -5.23
C HIS A 222 12.00 -3.97 -4.35
N ASN A 223 12.64 -3.58 -3.23
CA ASN A 223 12.14 -2.67 -2.19
C ASN A 223 10.90 -3.11 -1.41
N VAL A 224 10.42 -4.34 -1.59
CA VAL A 224 9.37 -4.89 -0.74
C VAL A 224 10.00 -5.42 0.54
N SER A 225 9.43 -5.07 1.69
CA SER A 225 9.89 -5.53 3.00
C SER A 225 8.72 -5.90 3.89
N ALA A 226 8.91 -6.96 4.67
CA ALA A 226 8.04 -7.39 5.76
C ALA A 226 8.30 -6.60 7.05
N GLU A 227 9.29 -5.70 7.06
CA GLU A 227 9.66 -4.90 8.22
C GLU A 227 8.79 -3.65 8.37
N GLY A 228 8.43 -3.35 9.62
CA GLY A 228 7.90 -2.04 9.99
C GLY A 228 6.88 -2.08 11.12
N GLU A 229 6.05 -1.05 11.16
CA GLU A 229 4.96 -0.92 12.10
C GLU A 229 3.63 -0.91 11.34
N TYR A 230 2.73 -1.83 11.71
CA TYR A 230 1.45 -2.06 11.09
C TYR A 230 0.33 -1.73 12.08
N LEU A 231 -0.68 -1.00 11.64
CA LEU A 231 -1.85 -0.67 12.44
C LEU A 231 -2.87 -1.78 12.36
N ARG A 232 -3.37 -2.26 13.51
CA ARG A 232 -4.50 -3.19 13.57
C ARG A 232 -5.74 -2.54 12.97
N VAL A 233 -6.38 -3.26 12.06
CA VAL A 233 -7.62 -2.88 11.37
C VAL A 233 -8.77 -3.87 11.54
N LYS A 234 -8.51 -5.05 12.12
CA LYS A 234 -9.48 -6.10 12.47
C LYS A 234 -9.02 -6.93 13.65
#